data_AF-W7NCC8-F1
#
_entry.id   AF-W7NCC8-F1
#
_cell.length_a   1.000
_cell.length_b   1.000
_cell.length_c   1.000
_cell.angle_alpha   90.00
_cell.angle_beta   90.00
_cell.angle_gamma   90.00
#
_symmetry.space_group_name_H-M   'P 1'
#
loop_
_entity.id
_entity.type
_entity.pdbx_description
1 polymer ?
#
loop_
_entity_poly.entity_id
_entity_poly.type
_entity_poly.pdbx_seq_one_letter_code
_entity_poly.pdbx_strand_id
1 'polypeptide(L)'
;MSRFIELHLLSQRYCASYGPVLPAPRQASQHPAVQYAVDAITAVLKEQTGGFNLSSVSIGVKFIYEDEPLLDFHYTPSIMNPEEGVEKINAGTVYRLGSISKVFTVLATLRLAEDGVLSMNDPVTRWIPELAYSDGSDSSDELHVVHWADITVADAAVHLSGLGGDIK
;
A
#
# COMPACT_ATOMS: atom_id res chain seq x y z
N MET A 1 -20.69 42.91 -44.16
CA MET A 1 -19.21 42.86 -44.14
C MET A 1 -18.82 42.60 -42.69
N SER A 2 -18.16 41.54 -42.25
CA SER A 2 -17.43 40.45 -42.89
C SER A 2 -17.63 39.19 -42.03
N ARG A 3 -17.73 38.03 -42.69
CA ARG A 3 -17.71 36.68 -42.10
C ARG A 3 -16.36 36.42 -41.43
N PHE A 4 -16.28 35.46 -40.50
CA PHE A 4 -15.30 34.36 -40.56
C PHE A 4 -15.57 33.30 -39.45
N ILE A 5 -16.17 32.19 -39.92
CA ILE A 5 -15.95 30.76 -39.59
C ILE A 5 -16.31 30.23 -38.19
N GLU A 6 -17.45 29.52 -38.15
CA GLU A 6 -17.68 28.35 -37.29
C GLU A 6 -16.60 27.29 -37.54
N LEU A 7 -15.95 26.81 -36.47
CA LEU A 7 -15.24 25.54 -36.51
C LEU A 7 -16.05 24.50 -35.73
N HIS A 8 -17.06 23.94 -36.41
CA HIS A 8 -17.63 22.66 -36.06
C HIS A 8 -16.56 21.58 -36.28
N LEU A 9 -15.83 21.22 -35.22
CA LEU A 9 -15.15 19.93 -35.14
C LEU A 9 -15.84 19.10 -34.07
N LEU A 10 -16.90 18.42 -34.53
CA LEU A 10 -17.45 17.22 -33.90
C LEU A 10 -16.36 16.14 -33.86
N SER A 11 -15.49 16.18 -32.86
CA SER A 11 -14.82 14.97 -32.39
C SER A 11 -15.73 14.37 -31.33
N GLN A 12 -16.78 13.68 -31.77
CA GLN A 12 -17.31 12.58 -30.97
C GLN A 12 -16.15 11.60 -30.81
N ARG A 13 -15.38 11.76 -29.73
CA ARG A 13 -14.59 10.66 -29.20
C ARG A 13 -15.61 9.62 -28.78
N TYR A 14 -15.96 8.73 -29.72
CA TYR A 14 -16.54 7.44 -29.40
C TYR A 14 -15.57 6.80 -28.41
N CYS A 15 -15.82 6.95 -27.11
CA CYS A 15 -15.38 5.94 -26.17
C CYS A 15 -15.87 4.63 -26.77
N ALA A 16 -14.98 3.66 -26.95
CA ALA A 16 -15.41 2.31 -27.30
C ALA A 16 -16.56 1.98 -26.36
N SER A 17 -17.74 1.66 -26.90
CA SER A 17 -18.89 1.27 -26.09
C SER A 17 -18.36 0.21 -25.13
N TYR A 18 -18.36 0.51 -23.83
CA TYR A 18 -17.85 -0.40 -22.82
C TYR A 18 -18.33 -1.80 -23.21
N GLY A 19 -17.39 -2.71 -23.50
CA GLY A 19 -17.74 -4.11 -23.74
C GLY A 19 -18.63 -4.60 -22.61
N PRO A 20 -19.37 -5.71 -22.79
CA PRO A 20 -20.35 -6.17 -21.81
C PRO A 20 -19.76 -6.10 -20.40
N VAL A 21 -20.30 -5.19 -19.58
CA VAL A 21 -19.92 -5.06 -18.17
C VAL A 21 -20.54 -6.27 -17.50
N LEU A 22 -19.76 -7.34 -17.39
CA LEU A 22 -20.19 -8.53 -16.69
C LEU A 22 -20.52 -8.14 -15.25
N PRO A 23 -21.65 -8.63 -14.69
CA PRO A 23 -21.96 -8.36 -13.30
C PRO A 23 -20.81 -8.85 -12.43
N ALA A 24 -20.53 -8.13 -11.34
CA ALA A 24 -19.54 -8.57 -10.37
C ALA A 24 -19.87 -10.00 -9.93
N PRO A 25 -18.91 -10.95 -9.98
CA PRO A 25 -19.14 -12.32 -9.55
C PRO A 25 -19.73 -12.34 -8.14
N ARG A 26 -20.66 -13.25 -7.91
CA ARG A 26 -21.22 -13.54 -6.59
C ARG A 26 -20.92 -15.01 -6.31
N GLN A 27 -20.61 -15.36 -5.07
CA GLN A 27 -20.35 -16.76 -4.66
C GLN A 27 -19.13 -17.38 -5.36
N ALA A 28 -18.02 -16.65 -5.40
CA ALA A 28 -16.73 -17.14 -5.90
C ALA A 28 -16.30 -18.43 -5.20
N SER A 29 -16.57 -18.59 -3.90
CA SER A 29 -16.27 -19.81 -3.13
C SER A 29 -16.95 -21.08 -3.66
N GLN A 30 -18.06 -20.95 -4.37
CA GLN A 30 -18.80 -22.08 -4.94
C GLN A 30 -18.30 -22.50 -6.33
N HIS A 31 -17.45 -21.68 -6.95
CA HIS A 31 -16.97 -21.97 -8.29
C HIS A 31 -15.90 -23.08 -8.25
N PRO A 32 -16.04 -24.17 -9.02
CA PRO A 32 -15.11 -25.32 -8.96
C PRO A 32 -13.65 -24.93 -9.19
N ALA A 33 -13.38 -23.97 -10.08
CA ALA A 33 -12.01 -23.49 -10.32
C ALA A 33 -11.41 -22.75 -9.11
N VAL A 34 -12.23 -22.05 -8.33
CA VAL A 34 -11.78 -21.35 -7.11
C VAL A 34 -11.49 -22.37 -6.01
N GLN A 35 -12.38 -23.35 -5.84
CA GLN A 35 -12.17 -24.46 -4.89
C GLN A 35 -10.88 -25.22 -5.20
N TYR A 36 -10.69 -25.61 -6.47
CA TYR A 36 -9.45 -26.25 -6.92
C TYR A 36 -8.21 -25.38 -6.65
N ALA A 37 -8.28 -24.07 -6.92
CA ALA A 37 -7.16 -23.16 -6.67
C ALA A 37 -6.84 -23.01 -5.17
N VAL A 38 -7.86 -22.92 -4.32
CA VAL A 38 -7.72 -22.86 -2.85
C VAL A 38 -7.11 -24.17 -2.33
N ASP A 39 -7.55 -25.32 -2.80
CA ASP A 39 -7.00 -26.62 -2.40
C ASP A 39 -5.53 -26.74 -2.83
N ALA A 40 -5.23 -26.38 -4.07
CA ALA A 40 -3.88 -26.44 -4.63
C ALA A 40 -2.90 -25.51 -3.88
N ILE A 41 -3.27 -24.24 -3.63
CA ILE A 41 -2.40 -23.32 -2.88
C ILE A 41 -2.27 -23.75 -1.42
N THR A 42 -3.33 -24.28 -0.80
CA THR A 42 -3.26 -24.79 0.59
C THR A 42 -2.27 -25.94 0.69
N ALA A 43 -2.24 -26.86 -0.27
CA ALA A 43 -1.28 -27.95 -0.31
C ALA A 43 0.17 -27.43 -0.44
N VAL A 44 0.40 -26.50 -1.36
CA VAL A 44 1.72 -25.86 -1.54
C VAL A 44 2.17 -25.14 -0.28
N LEU A 45 1.28 -24.37 0.35
CA LEU A 45 1.61 -23.64 1.58
C LEU A 45 2.01 -24.60 2.70
N LYS A 46 1.26 -25.69 2.91
CA LYS A 46 1.61 -26.72 3.90
C LYS A 46 2.99 -27.33 3.65
N GLU A 47 3.29 -27.67 2.40
CA GLU A 47 4.59 -28.22 2.02
C GLU A 47 5.73 -27.23 2.28
N GLN A 48 5.58 -25.97 1.82
CA GLN A 48 6.61 -24.94 1.95
C GLN A 48 6.86 -24.54 3.40
N THR A 49 5.79 -24.33 4.18
CA THR A 49 5.94 -23.90 5.57
C THR A 49 6.37 -25.04 6.49
N GLY A 50 6.19 -26.31 6.11
CA GLY A 50 6.58 -27.46 6.93
C GLY A 50 8.06 -27.49 7.32
N GLY A 51 8.93 -26.78 6.57
CA GLY A 51 10.35 -26.61 6.90
C GLY A 51 10.67 -25.42 7.81
N PHE A 52 9.68 -24.59 8.16
CA PHE A 52 9.91 -23.39 8.97
C PHE A 52 9.94 -23.76 10.45
N ASN A 53 11.13 -23.68 11.06
CA ASN A 53 11.31 -24.00 12.47
C ASN A 53 11.13 -22.80 13.40
N LEU A 54 11.35 -21.57 12.90
CA LEU A 54 11.31 -20.33 13.69
C LEU A 54 10.37 -19.27 13.10
N SER A 55 9.88 -19.50 11.88
CA SER A 55 9.08 -18.51 11.14
C SER A 55 7.62 -18.92 11.13
N SER A 56 6.75 -18.05 11.61
CA SER A 56 5.30 -18.18 11.46
C SER A 56 4.83 -17.57 10.14
N VAL A 57 3.74 -18.11 9.60
CA VAL A 57 3.12 -17.62 8.37
C VAL A 57 1.62 -17.58 8.55
N SER A 58 0.99 -16.49 8.11
CA SER A 58 -0.45 -16.36 8.00
C SER A 58 -0.80 -15.81 6.63
N ILE A 59 -1.74 -16.44 5.92
CA ILE A 59 -2.20 -16.03 4.60
C ILE A 59 -3.72 -16.12 4.56
N GLY A 60 -4.36 -14.97 4.38
CA GLY A 60 -5.80 -14.86 4.17
C GLY A 60 -6.09 -14.43 2.73
N VAL A 61 -7.06 -15.09 2.09
CA VAL A 61 -7.61 -14.65 0.80
C VAL A 61 -9.11 -14.51 0.97
N LYS A 62 -9.65 -13.33 0.66
CA LYS A 62 -11.06 -13.02 0.81
C LYS A 62 -11.65 -12.51 -0.49
N PHE A 63 -12.83 -13.00 -0.82
CA PHE A 63 -13.66 -12.36 -1.84
C PHE A 63 -14.48 -11.25 -1.20
N ILE A 64 -14.40 -10.03 -1.75
CA ILE A 64 -14.96 -8.83 -1.12
C ILE A 64 -16.48 -8.85 -0.93
N TYR A 65 -17.20 -9.75 -1.62
CA TYR A 65 -18.66 -9.89 -1.56
C TYR A 65 -19.14 -11.08 -0.73
N GLU A 66 -18.24 -11.78 -0.04
CA GLU A 66 -18.57 -12.91 0.84
C GLU A 66 -18.02 -12.64 2.24
N ASP A 67 -18.73 -13.10 3.27
CA ASP A 67 -18.35 -12.88 4.68
C ASP A 67 -17.19 -13.79 5.10
N GLU A 68 -17.18 -15.03 4.63
CA GLU A 68 -16.10 -15.98 4.90
C GLU A 68 -14.92 -15.80 3.93
N PRO A 69 -13.68 -16.00 4.39
CA PRO A 69 -12.52 -16.00 3.51
C PRO A 69 -12.53 -17.24 2.59
N LEU A 70 -11.96 -17.10 1.40
CA LEU A 70 -11.68 -18.22 0.51
C LEU A 70 -10.54 -19.10 1.04
N LEU A 71 -9.57 -18.49 1.73
CA LEU A 71 -8.44 -19.17 2.37
C LEU A 71 -8.15 -18.50 3.71
N ASP A 72 -7.99 -19.31 4.75
CA ASP A 72 -7.53 -18.88 6.08
C ASP A 72 -6.43 -19.84 6.55
N PHE A 73 -5.20 -19.57 6.14
CA PHE A 73 -4.05 -20.44 6.37
C PHE A 73 -3.12 -19.85 7.44
N HIS A 74 -2.76 -20.68 8.42
CA HIS A 74 -1.83 -20.33 9.50
C HIS A 74 -0.85 -21.47 9.77
N TYR A 75 0.42 -21.13 9.85
CA TYR A 75 1.49 -22.06 10.21
C TYR A 75 2.15 -21.63 11.52
N THR A 76 2.13 -22.54 12.48
CA THR A 76 2.76 -22.44 13.80
C THR A 76 4.09 -23.21 13.74
N PRO A 77 5.26 -22.54 13.79
CA PRO A 77 6.54 -23.22 13.79
C PRO A 77 6.76 -24.08 15.04
N SER A 78 7.63 -25.08 14.92
CA SER A 78 7.92 -26.05 15.98
C SER A 78 8.75 -25.48 17.14
N ILE A 79 9.51 -24.40 16.89
CA ILE A 79 10.32 -23.72 17.89
C ILE A 79 9.80 -22.29 18.02
N MET A 80 9.13 -22.01 19.14
CA MET A 80 8.73 -20.66 19.54
C MET A 80 9.16 -20.38 20.96
N ASN A 81 9.40 -19.10 21.26
CA ASN A 81 9.60 -18.65 22.62
C ASN A 81 8.23 -18.63 23.33
N PRO A 82 7.95 -19.51 24.31
CA PRO A 82 6.66 -19.54 24.98
C PRO A 82 6.42 -18.29 25.85
N GLU A 83 7.46 -17.53 26.16
CA GLU A 83 7.37 -16.31 26.97
C GLU A 83 7.07 -15.06 26.12
N GLU A 84 7.14 -15.15 24.79
CA GLU A 84 6.95 -14.02 23.87
C GLU A 84 5.94 -14.37 22.76
N GLY A 85 4.86 -13.60 22.65
CA GLY A 85 3.87 -13.74 21.57
C GLY A 85 2.75 -14.73 21.89
N VAL A 86 2.35 -15.54 20.90
CA VAL A 86 1.24 -16.50 21.01
C VAL A 86 1.72 -17.93 20.83
N GLU A 87 1.15 -18.87 21.59
CA GLU A 87 1.52 -20.30 21.50
C GLU A 87 1.07 -20.96 20.19
N LYS A 88 -0.03 -20.47 19.61
CA LYS A 88 -0.60 -20.98 18.35
C LYS A 88 -1.01 -19.83 17.45
N ILE A 89 -0.51 -19.86 16.23
CA ILE A 89 -0.82 -18.87 15.21
C ILE A 89 -2.25 -19.09 14.69
N ASN A 90 -3.00 -18.00 14.59
CA ASN A 90 -4.37 -17.95 14.09
C ASN A 90 -4.67 -16.54 13.53
N ALA A 91 -5.89 -16.34 13.00
CA ALA A 91 -6.34 -15.08 12.42
C ALA A 91 -6.27 -13.86 13.37
N GLY A 92 -6.28 -14.07 14.68
CA GLY A 92 -6.13 -13.02 15.70
C GLY A 92 -4.68 -12.72 16.10
N THR A 93 -3.70 -13.41 15.52
CA THR A 93 -2.29 -13.20 15.87
C THR A 93 -1.80 -11.84 15.37
N VAL A 94 -1.17 -11.06 16.25
CA VAL A 94 -0.64 -9.74 15.93
C VAL A 94 0.78 -9.85 15.37
N TYR A 95 1.01 -9.20 14.23
CA TYR A 95 2.31 -9.16 13.55
C TYR A 95 2.89 -7.75 13.51
N ARG A 96 4.22 -7.65 13.57
CA ARG A 96 4.93 -6.40 13.30
C ARG A 96 4.85 -6.07 11.80
N LEU A 97 4.15 -4.99 11.45
CA LEU A 97 3.88 -4.60 10.06
C LEU A 97 5.11 -4.09 9.28
N GLY A 98 6.13 -3.58 9.97
CA GLY A 98 7.31 -3.00 9.32
C GLY A 98 6.94 -1.89 8.33
N SER A 99 7.51 -1.92 7.12
CA SER A 99 7.25 -0.89 6.10
C SER A 99 5.81 -0.85 5.57
N ILE A 100 4.97 -1.87 5.82
CA ILE A 100 3.54 -1.83 5.49
C ILE A 100 2.83 -0.70 6.25
N SER A 101 3.34 -0.33 7.44
CA SER A 101 2.81 0.80 8.24
C SER A 101 2.71 2.11 7.44
N LYS A 102 3.56 2.32 6.44
CA LYS A 102 3.56 3.53 5.59
C LYS A 102 2.22 3.77 4.89
N VAL A 103 1.49 2.71 4.51
CA VAL A 103 0.17 2.83 3.86
C VAL A 103 -0.81 3.55 4.77
N PHE A 104 -0.81 3.25 6.07
CA PHE A 104 -1.67 3.92 7.04
C PHE A 104 -1.26 5.37 7.26
N THR A 105 0.04 5.65 7.33
CA THR A 105 0.55 7.03 7.46
C THR A 105 0.12 7.88 6.26
N VAL A 106 0.30 7.39 5.03
CA VAL A 106 -0.10 8.13 3.82
C VAL A 106 -1.61 8.29 3.75
N LEU A 107 -2.38 7.26 4.12
CA LEU A 107 -3.85 7.37 4.17
C LEU A 107 -4.31 8.45 5.16
N ALA A 108 -3.69 8.52 6.34
CA ALA A 108 -3.99 9.56 7.33
C ALA A 108 -3.64 10.96 6.78
N THR A 109 -2.50 11.12 6.12
CA THR A 109 -2.10 12.37 5.45
C THR A 109 -3.09 12.79 4.37
N LEU A 110 -3.53 11.85 3.52
CA LEU A 110 -4.55 12.11 2.49
C LEU A 110 -5.87 12.54 3.11
N ARG A 111 -6.26 11.92 4.24
CA ARG A 111 -7.47 12.32 4.97
C ARG A 111 -7.39 13.75 5.51
N LEU A 112 -6.24 14.13 6.06
CA LEU A 112 -6.00 15.52 6.49
C LEU A 112 -6.01 16.50 5.32
N ALA A 113 -5.53 16.08 4.14
CA ALA A 113 -5.60 16.88 2.93
C ALA A 113 -7.03 17.06 2.42
N GLU A 114 -7.85 16.01 2.43
CA GLU A 114 -9.28 16.08 2.11
C GLU A 114 -10.03 17.03 3.05
N ASP A 115 -9.69 17.00 4.35
CA ASP A 115 -10.28 17.86 5.37
C ASP A 115 -9.71 19.30 5.33
N GLY A 116 -8.79 19.60 4.39
CA GLY A 116 -8.22 20.93 4.19
C GLY A 116 -7.22 21.37 5.26
N VAL A 117 -6.78 20.44 6.13
CA VAL A 117 -5.82 20.73 7.20
C VAL A 117 -4.44 20.99 6.61
N LEU A 118 -4.03 20.21 5.61
CA LEU A 118 -2.76 20.37 4.90
C LEU A 118 -2.93 20.26 3.38
N SER A 119 -1.93 20.70 2.62
CA SER A 119 -1.82 20.42 1.19
C SER A 119 -0.73 19.39 0.95
N MET A 120 -0.95 18.46 0.02
CA MET A 120 0.10 17.55 -0.43
C MET A 120 1.28 18.27 -1.09
N ASN A 121 1.05 19.49 -1.59
CA ASN A 121 2.10 20.35 -2.16
C ASN A 121 2.74 21.29 -1.13
N ASP A 122 2.35 21.22 0.15
CA ASP A 122 3.05 21.98 1.18
C ASP A 122 4.49 21.47 1.31
N PRO A 123 5.47 22.37 1.50
CA PRO A 123 6.81 21.96 1.89
C PRO A 123 6.76 21.31 3.28
N VAL A 124 7.55 20.27 3.53
CA VAL A 124 7.55 19.56 4.82
C VAL A 124 7.94 20.45 5.99
N THR A 125 8.76 21.48 5.75
CA THR A 125 9.15 22.49 6.74
C THR A 125 8.00 23.34 7.25
N ARG A 126 6.87 23.40 6.53
CA ARG A 126 5.64 24.02 7.05
C ARG A 126 5.09 23.31 8.27
N TRP A 127 5.24 21.98 8.31
CA TRP A 127 4.68 21.09 9.32
C TRP A 127 5.72 20.65 10.36
N ILE A 128 6.99 20.62 9.96
CA ILE A 128 8.14 20.27 10.79
C ILE A 128 9.20 21.37 10.62
N PRO A 129 9.01 22.56 11.23
CA PRO A 129 9.87 23.72 11.00
C PRO A 129 11.32 23.50 11.42
N GLU A 130 11.60 22.55 12.32
CA GLU A 130 12.93 22.17 12.76
C GLU A 130 13.81 21.68 11.60
N LEU A 131 13.21 21.09 10.56
CA LEU A 131 13.94 20.60 9.39
C LEU A 131 14.60 21.73 8.58
N ALA A 132 14.06 22.94 8.65
CA ALA A 132 14.65 24.10 7.97
C ALA A 132 16.03 24.49 8.53
N TYR A 133 16.38 24.01 9.73
CA TYR A 133 17.65 24.27 10.40
C TYR A 133 18.60 23.07 10.38
N SER A 134 18.21 21.97 9.72
CA SER A 134 18.98 20.72 9.64
C SER A 134 19.38 20.38 8.21
N ASP A 135 19.65 21.38 7.38
CA ASP A 135 20.03 21.23 5.98
C ASP A 135 21.50 20.80 5.80
N GLY A 136 22.30 20.74 6.87
CA GLY A 136 23.72 20.40 6.79
C GLY A 136 24.58 21.56 6.29
N SER A 137 24.11 22.82 6.43
CA SER A 137 24.80 24.04 5.97
C SER A 137 26.22 24.25 6.48
N ASP A 138 26.63 23.53 7.54
CA ASP A 138 28.01 23.54 8.05
C ASP A 138 28.97 22.66 7.23
N SER A 139 28.45 21.90 6.25
CA SER A 139 29.25 21.09 5.33
C SER A 139 29.59 21.88 4.06
N SER A 140 30.86 21.85 3.65
CA SER A 140 31.31 22.45 2.38
C SER A 140 31.00 21.58 1.15
N ASP A 141 30.25 20.49 1.35
CA ASP A 141 29.97 19.47 0.34
C ASP A 141 28.46 19.46 0.04
N GLU A 142 28.09 20.06 -1.09
CA GLU A 142 26.69 20.17 -1.54
C GLU A 142 26.00 18.80 -1.65
N LEU A 143 26.76 17.70 -1.79
CA LEU A 143 26.21 16.34 -1.86
C LEU A 143 25.60 15.85 -0.53
N HIS A 144 25.87 16.55 0.58
CA HIS A 144 25.36 16.21 1.91
C HIS A 144 24.29 17.19 2.41
N VAL A 145 23.89 18.15 1.57
CA VAL A 145 22.87 19.13 1.92
C VAL A 145 21.48 18.63 1.51
N VAL A 146 20.54 18.64 2.45
CA VAL A 146 19.13 18.34 2.16
C VAL A 146 18.35 19.65 2.12
N HIS A 147 17.84 20.00 0.94
CA HIS A 147 17.00 21.18 0.76
C HIS A 147 15.55 20.91 1.24
N TRP A 148 15.37 20.85 2.56
CA TRP A 148 14.09 20.50 3.19
C TRP A 148 12.90 21.37 2.78
N ALA A 149 13.14 22.63 2.40
CA ALA A 149 12.10 23.54 1.93
C ALA A 149 11.56 23.18 0.53
N ASP A 150 12.30 22.41 -0.27
CA ASP A 150 11.89 22.00 -1.61
C ASP A 150 11.18 20.64 -1.60
N ILE A 151 11.24 19.90 -0.49
CA ILE A 151 10.58 18.61 -0.33
C ILE A 151 9.13 18.84 0.07
N THR A 152 8.19 18.40 -0.76
CA THR A 152 6.77 18.45 -0.42
C THR A 152 6.31 17.24 0.40
N VAL A 153 5.14 17.36 1.03
CA VAL A 153 4.45 16.22 1.68
C VAL A 153 4.22 15.08 0.68
N ALA A 154 3.89 15.38 -0.58
CA ALA A 154 3.74 14.39 -1.64
C ALA A 154 5.06 13.68 -1.93
N ASP A 155 6.17 14.42 -2.09
CA ASP A 155 7.48 13.84 -2.38
C ASP A 155 7.90 12.84 -1.30
N ALA A 156 7.65 13.17 -0.02
CA ALA A 156 7.88 12.26 1.08
C ALA A 156 6.96 11.02 1.03
N ALA A 157 5.68 11.18 0.70
CA ALA A 157 4.71 10.09 0.64
C ALA A 157 5.01 9.07 -0.48
N VAL A 158 5.57 9.52 -1.61
CA VAL A 158 5.84 8.66 -2.78
C VAL A 158 7.32 8.37 -3.01
N HIS A 159 8.19 8.65 -2.03
CA HIS A 159 9.64 8.41 -2.10
C HIS A 159 10.35 9.17 -3.24
N LEU A 160 9.91 10.40 -3.53
CA LEU A 160 10.54 11.32 -4.49
C LEU A 160 11.30 12.47 -3.82
N SER A 161 11.39 12.49 -2.50
CA SER A 161 12.07 13.52 -1.72
C SER A 161 13.61 13.47 -1.81
N GLY A 162 14.18 12.42 -2.41
CA GLY A 162 15.64 12.19 -2.43
C GLY A 162 16.21 11.68 -1.09
N LEU A 163 15.36 11.44 -0.08
CA LEU A 163 15.80 10.92 1.21
C LEU A 163 16.17 9.43 1.12
N GLY A 164 17.38 9.10 1.57
CA GLY A 164 17.84 7.71 1.72
C GLY A 164 17.15 6.98 2.89
N GLY A 165 17.20 5.65 2.87
CA GLY A 165 16.65 4.82 3.96
C GLY A 165 17.41 4.95 5.29
N ASP A 166 18.71 5.25 5.20
CA ASP A 166 19.59 5.53 6.34
C ASP A 166 20.04 6.99 6.25
N ILE A 167 19.35 7.88 6.96
CA ILE A 167 19.86 9.23 7.26
C ILE A 167 20.77 9.11 8.48
N LYS A 168 22.04 9.48 8.32
CA LYS A 168 23.03 9.50 9.42
C LYS A 168 22.98 10.81 10.18
#